data_AF-A0A2D5QG13-F1
#
_entry.id   AF-A0A2D5QG13-F1
#
_cell.length_a   1.000
_cell.length_b   1.000
_cell.length_c   1.000
_cell.angle_alpha   90.00
_cell.angle_beta   90.00
_cell.angle_gamma   90.00
#
_symmetry.space_group_name_H-M   'P 1'
#
loop_
_entity.id
_entity.type
_entity.pdbx_description
1 polymer ?
#
loop_
_entity_poly.entity_id
_entity_poly.type
_entity_poly.pdbx_seq_one_letter_code
_entity_poly.pdbx_strand_id
1 'polypeptide(L)'
;MILYDCNIAPNPRRARMFIAEKSLDIKKIQVDIIGGENLTESFLSINPRGLLPVLELDDGTKIDEVMAICRYLEEIYPETPLLGTNPLEKARVEGYQRKMEFDGMIAISEAFRNDAANERFSFRSLPGRDGTPAIEGLVERGQ
;
A
#
# COMPACT_ATOMS: atom_id res chain seq x y z
N MET A 1 -18.69 -0.15 1.98
CA MET A 1 -17.23 0.16 2.00
C MET A 1 -16.77 0.72 0.65
N ILE A 2 -15.72 1.56 0.66
CA ILE A 2 -15.06 2.14 -0.52
C ILE A 2 -13.54 1.94 -0.40
N LEU A 3 -12.89 1.49 -1.47
CA LEU A 3 -11.43 1.45 -1.59
C LEU A 3 -10.94 2.63 -2.44
N TYR A 4 -10.17 3.53 -1.84
CA TYR A 4 -9.35 4.48 -2.59
C TYR A 4 -8.13 3.73 -3.12
N ASP A 5 -8.04 3.66 -4.45
CA ASP A 5 -7.16 2.77 -5.21
C ASP A 5 -6.33 3.56 -6.24
N CYS A 6 -5.30 2.91 -6.76
CA CYS A 6 -4.52 3.41 -7.87
C CYS A 6 -3.98 2.23 -8.69
N ASN A 7 -4.42 2.11 -9.94
CA ASN A 7 -4.15 0.95 -10.79
C ASN A 7 -2.66 0.62 -10.99
N ILE A 8 -1.79 1.64 -10.98
CA ILE A 8 -0.34 1.48 -11.19
C ILE A 8 0.44 1.21 -9.90
N ALA A 9 -0.18 1.37 -8.73
CA ALA A 9 0.52 1.32 -7.45
C ALA A 9 0.53 -0.12 -6.88
N PRO A 10 1.66 -0.58 -6.31
CA PRO A 10 1.81 -1.96 -5.87
C PRO A 10 0.95 -2.31 -4.64
N ASN A 11 0.86 -1.42 -3.64
CA ASN A 11 0.06 -1.67 -2.45
C ASN A 11 -1.46 -1.68 -2.74
N PRO A 12 -2.02 -0.74 -3.54
CA PRO A 12 -3.41 -0.84 -3.96
C PRO A 12 -3.71 -2.11 -4.79
N ARG A 13 -2.77 -2.54 -5.64
CA ARG A 13 -2.89 -3.83 -6.34
C ARG A 13 -2.99 -5.02 -5.37
N ARG A 14 -2.17 -5.05 -4.31
CA ARG A 14 -2.25 -6.09 -3.27
C ARG A 14 -3.61 -6.11 -2.58
N ALA A 15 -4.17 -4.95 -2.23
CA ALA A 15 -5.52 -4.87 -1.65
C ALA A 15 -6.59 -5.39 -2.63
N ARG A 16 -6.51 -5.00 -3.92
CA ARG A 16 -7.43 -5.50 -4.95
C ARG A 16 -7.38 -7.01 -5.12
N MET A 17 -6.19 -7.61 -5.08
CA MET A 17 -6.03 -9.06 -5.14
C MET A 17 -6.74 -9.71 -3.95
N PHE A 18 -6.49 -9.23 -2.74
CA PHE A 18 -7.13 -9.77 -1.53
C PHE A 18 -8.66 -9.68 -1.59
N ILE A 19 -9.19 -8.52 -1.98
CA ILE A 19 -10.64 -8.30 -2.15
C ILE A 19 -11.23 -9.26 -3.19
N ALA A 20 -10.54 -9.46 -4.31
CA ALA A 20 -10.98 -10.36 -5.37
C ALA A 20 -10.97 -11.83 -4.94
N GLU A 21 -9.91 -12.29 -4.26
CA GLU A 21 -9.80 -13.66 -3.75
C GLU A 21 -10.88 -13.96 -2.69
N LYS A 22 -11.29 -12.95 -1.90
CA LYS A 22 -12.43 -13.07 -0.98
C LYS A 22 -13.80 -12.92 -1.65
N SER A 23 -13.84 -12.74 -2.97
CA SER A 23 -15.07 -12.55 -3.75
C SER A 23 -15.93 -11.37 -3.27
N LEU A 24 -15.28 -10.29 -2.81
CA LEU A 24 -15.97 -9.11 -2.29
C LEU A 24 -16.17 -8.04 -3.39
N ASP A 25 -17.39 -7.51 -3.48
CA ASP A 25 -17.70 -6.38 -4.35
C ASP A 25 -17.58 -5.04 -3.59
N ILE A 26 -16.34 -4.56 -3.46
CA ILE A 26 -16.05 -3.26 -2.85
C ILE A 26 -15.89 -2.21 -3.94
N LYS A 27 -16.65 -1.11 -3.81
CA LYS A 27 -16.55 0.07 -4.68
C LYS A 27 -15.12 0.61 -4.67
N LYS A 28 -14.56 0.90 -5.84
CA LYS A 28 -13.20 1.43 -5.99
C LYS A 28 -13.25 2.85 -6.55
N ILE A 29 -12.49 3.76 -5.97
CA ILE A 29 -12.27 5.13 -6.47
C ILE A 29 -10.80 5.24 -6.86
N GLN A 30 -10.52 5.56 -8.13
CA GLN A 30 -9.16 5.77 -8.60
C GLN A 30 -8.68 7.16 -8.19
N VAL A 31 -7.47 7.22 -7.63
CA VAL A 31 -6.79 8.45 -7.25
C VAL A 31 -5.53 8.60 -8.10
N ASP A 32 -5.39 9.73 -8.78
CA ASP A 32 -4.26 10.02 -9.66
C ASP A 32 -3.03 10.47 -8.86
N ILE A 33 -2.15 9.52 -8.55
CA ILE A 33 -0.89 9.80 -7.86
C ILE A 33 0.19 10.41 -8.77
N ILE A 34 0.03 10.31 -10.10
CA ILE A 34 0.96 10.95 -11.05
C ILE A 34 0.66 12.44 -11.07
N GLY A 35 -0.62 12.81 -11.14
CA GLY A 35 -1.10 14.19 -11.01
C GLY A 35 -1.03 14.77 -9.59
N GLY A 36 -0.73 13.93 -8.59
CA GLY A 36 -0.58 14.36 -7.19
C GLY A 36 -1.91 14.57 -6.44
N GLU A 37 -3.01 13.97 -6.92
CA GLU A 37 -4.33 14.06 -6.29
C GLU A 37 -4.29 13.63 -4.82
N ASN A 38 -3.50 12.59 -4.51
CA ASN A 38 -3.27 12.06 -3.17
C ASN A 38 -2.60 13.05 -2.20
N LEU A 39 -2.08 14.17 -2.71
CA LEU A 39 -1.44 15.23 -1.92
C LEU A 39 -2.31 16.49 -1.81
N THR A 40 -3.47 16.52 -2.48
CA THR A 40 -4.41 17.63 -2.35
C THR A 40 -5.07 17.64 -0.98
N GLU A 41 -5.51 18.81 -0.51
CA GLU A 41 -6.24 18.92 0.77
C GLU A 41 -7.45 17.98 0.83
N SER A 42 -8.13 17.79 -0.30
CA SER A 42 -9.28 16.89 -0.40
C SER A 42 -8.90 15.45 -0.03
N PHE A 43 -7.80 14.91 -0.57
CA PHE A 43 -7.38 13.55 -0.25
C PHE A 43 -6.67 13.46 1.10
N LEU A 44 -5.94 14.50 1.50
CA LEU A 44 -5.28 14.55 2.81
C LEU A 44 -6.29 14.57 3.97
N SER A 45 -7.52 15.05 3.75
CA SER A 45 -8.63 14.90 4.70
C SER A 45 -9.08 13.44 4.89
N ILE A 46 -8.84 12.58 3.88
CA ILE A 46 -9.11 11.14 3.92
C ILE A 46 -7.93 10.42 4.59
N ASN A 47 -6.71 10.63 4.08
CA ASN A 47 -5.50 10.06 4.67
C ASN A 47 -4.42 11.13 4.77
N PRO A 48 -4.09 11.61 5.99
CA PRO A 48 -3.04 12.61 6.19
C PRO A 48 -1.66 12.16 5.70
N ARG A 49 -1.39 10.87 5.51
CA ARG A 49 -0.11 10.42 4.95
C ARG A 49 -0.02 10.66 3.43
N GLY A 50 -1.15 10.89 2.76
CA GLY A 50 -1.23 11.01 1.31
C GLY A 50 -0.83 9.72 0.60
N LEU A 51 -1.16 8.57 1.20
CA LEU A 51 -0.80 7.24 0.71
C LEU A 51 -2.05 6.43 0.35
N LEU A 52 -1.83 5.45 -0.53
CA LEU A 52 -2.83 4.49 -0.98
C LEU A 52 -2.33 3.05 -0.75
N PRO A 53 -3.23 2.09 -0.52
CA PRO A 53 -4.69 2.23 -0.53
C PRO A 53 -5.25 2.75 0.81
N VAL A 54 -6.53 3.15 0.79
CA VAL A 54 -7.33 3.43 1.99
C VAL A 54 -8.69 2.74 1.83
N LEU A 55 -9.11 1.98 2.85
CA LEU A 55 -10.46 1.44 2.94
C LEU A 55 -11.30 2.36 3.83
N GLU A 56 -12.38 2.89 3.28
CA GLU A 56 -13.42 3.60 4.03
C GLU A 56 -14.61 2.68 4.29
N LEU A 57 -14.98 2.57 5.56
CA LEU A 57 -16.11 1.79 6.03
C LEU A 57 -17.42 2.56 5.86
N ASP A 58 -18.55 1.87 6.03
CA ASP A 58 -19.86 2.48 5.83
C ASP A 58 -20.21 3.56 6.88
N ASP A 59 -19.55 3.53 8.04
CA ASP A 59 -19.64 4.58 9.07
C ASP A 59 -18.65 5.74 8.86
N GLY A 60 -17.88 5.72 7.77
CA GLY A 60 -16.88 6.73 7.44
C GLY A 60 -15.51 6.52 8.08
N THR A 61 -15.32 5.47 8.89
CA THR A 61 -14.01 5.08 9.44
C THR A 61 -13.04 4.74 8.31
N LYS A 62 -11.76 5.13 8.45
CA LYS A 62 -10.73 4.96 7.42
C LYS A 62 -9.60 4.09 7.95
N ILE A 63 -9.24 3.08 7.17
CA ILE A 63 -8.13 2.16 7.44
C ILE A 63 -7.12 2.32 6.31
N ASP A 64 -5.92 2.80 6.62
CA ASP A 64 -4.78 2.77 5.71
C ASP A 64 -3.89 1.54 6.00
N GLU A 65 -2.80 1.39 5.24
CA GLU A 65 -1.93 0.21 5.23
C GLU A 65 -2.60 -1.07 4.69
N VAL A 66 -2.02 -1.62 3.62
CA VAL A 66 -2.61 -2.76 2.91
C VAL A 66 -2.80 -3.98 3.80
N MET A 67 -1.86 -4.29 4.70
CA MET A 67 -2.00 -5.45 5.59
C MET A 67 -3.03 -5.23 6.70
N ALA A 68 -3.26 -3.99 7.14
CA ALA A 68 -4.33 -3.68 8.09
C ALA A 68 -5.71 -3.81 7.42
N ILE A 69 -5.84 -3.34 6.18
CA ILE A 69 -7.04 -3.53 5.34
C ILE A 69 -7.32 -5.03 5.15
N CYS A 70 -6.31 -5.81 4.74
CA CYS A 70 -6.46 -7.26 4.56
C CYS A 70 -6.87 -7.95 5.85
N ARG A 71 -6.25 -7.59 6.99
CA ARG A 71 -6.60 -8.14 8.30
C ARG A 71 -8.05 -7.83 8.68
N TYR A 72 -8.50 -6.59 8.50
CA TYR A 72 -9.88 -6.21 8.78
C TYR A 72 -10.86 -7.04 7.95
N LEU A 73 -10.65 -7.11 6.63
CA LEU A 73 -11.50 -7.89 5.72
C LEU A 73 -11.46 -9.39 6.02
N GLU A 74 -10.32 -9.93 6.45
CA GLU A 74 -10.20 -11.32 6.89
C GLU A 74 -11.09 -11.62 8.10
N GLU A 75 -11.15 -10.70 9.07
CA GLU A 75 -11.90 -10.89 10.31
C GLU A 75 -13.42 -10.75 10.09
N ILE A 76 -13.85 -9.84 9.21
CA ILE A 76 -15.28 -9.61 8.95
C ILE A 76 -15.88 -10.53 7.87
N TYR A 77 -15.04 -11.19 7.05
CA TYR A 77 -15.46 -12.19 6.05
C TYR A 77 -14.66 -13.49 6.20
N PRO A 78 -14.95 -14.30 7.24
CA PRO A 78 -14.14 -15.46 7.59
C PRO A 78 -14.31 -16.67 6.64
N GLU A 79 -15.25 -16.63 5.69
CA GLU A 79 -15.64 -17.77 4.85
C GLU A 79 -14.54 -18.21 3.88
N THR A 80 -13.72 -17.26 3.41
CA THR A 80 -12.57 -17.53 2.53
C THR A 80 -11.30 -17.09 3.25
N PRO A 81 -10.70 -17.95 4.11
CA PRO A 81 -9.55 -17.56 4.91
C PRO A 81 -8.28 -17.50 4.04
N LEU A 82 -7.71 -16.31 3.91
CA LEU A 82 -6.48 -16.06 3.14
C LEU A 82 -5.25 -15.84 4.03
N LEU A 83 -5.45 -15.54 5.32
CA LEU A 83 -4.38 -15.26 6.26
C LEU A 83 -4.13 -16.42 7.25
N GLY A 84 -4.67 -17.60 6.95
CA GLY A 84 -4.47 -18.82 7.73
C GLY A 84 -5.60 -19.11 8.73
N THR A 85 -5.82 -20.40 9.00
CA THR A 85 -6.98 -20.87 9.79
C THR A 85 -6.65 -21.20 11.24
N ASN A 86 -5.37 -21.42 11.54
CA ASN A 86 -4.88 -21.73 12.89
C ASN A 86 -3.67 -20.85 13.28
N PRO A 87 -3.27 -20.82 14.56
CA PRO A 87 -2.19 -19.94 15.02
C PRO A 87 -0.86 -20.13 14.27
N LEU A 88 -0.50 -21.36 13.91
CA LEU A 88 0.75 -21.65 13.21
C LEU A 88 0.72 -21.15 11.77
N GLU A 89 -0.37 -21.34 11.04
CA GLU A 89 -0.55 -20.82 9.69
C GLU A 89 -0.52 -19.30 9.66
N LYS A 90 -1.25 -18.65 10.57
CA LYS A 90 -1.25 -17.19 10.70
C LYS A 90 0.15 -16.64 10.92
N ALA A 91 0.91 -17.25 11.83
CA ALA A 91 2.30 -16.87 12.09
C ALA A 91 3.21 -17.09 10.87
N ARG A 92 3.01 -18.16 10.10
CA ARG A 92 3.78 -18.43 8.88
C ARG A 92 3.47 -17.43 7.77
N VAL A 93 2.19 -17.14 7.52
CA VAL A 93 1.77 -16.16 6.52
C VAL A 93 2.35 -14.79 6.85
N GLU A 94 2.19 -14.33 8.09
CA GLU A 94 2.77 -13.08 8.56
C GLU A 94 4.31 -13.07 8.41
N GLY A 95 4.97 -14.16 8.79
CA GLY A 95 6.42 -14.30 8.66
C GLY A 95 6.90 -14.21 7.20
N TYR A 96 6.22 -14.83 6.25
CA TYR A 96 6.55 -14.70 4.82
C TYR A 96 6.27 -13.30 4.31
N GLN A 97 5.15 -12.70 4.70
CA GLN A 97 4.78 -11.34 4.34
C GLN A 97 5.86 -10.33 4.76
N ARG A 98 6.33 -10.43 6.00
CA ARG A 98 7.38 -9.55 6.54
C ARG A 98 8.72 -9.75 5.83
N LYS A 99 9.13 -11.00 5.57
CA LYS A 99 10.35 -11.30 4.79
C LYS A 99 10.27 -10.70 3.38
N MET A 100 9.15 -10.86 2.68
CA MET A 100 8.99 -10.26 1.34
C MET A 100 9.12 -8.73 1.35
N GLU A 101 8.61 -8.08 2.40
CA GLU A 101 8.70 -6.63 2.53
C GLU A 101 10.10 -6.16 2.87
N PHE A 102 10.70 -6.71 3.93
CA PHE A 102 12.02 -6.28 4.41
C PHE A 102 13.16 -6.72 3.50
N ASP A 103 13.11 -7.96 3.01
CA ASP A 103 14.23 -8.57 2.27
C ASP A 103 14.11 -8.35 0.75
N GLY A 104 12.98 -7.83 0.27
CA GLY A 104 12.73 -7.61 -1.16
C GLY A 104 12.17 -6.23 -1.46
N MET A 105 10.97 -5.92 -0.97
CA MET A 105 10.23 -4.72 -1.36
C MET A 105 10.95 -3.42 -0.99
N ILE A 106 11.59 -3.35 0.17
CA ILE A 106 12.33 -2.16 0.60
C ILE A 106 13.49 -1.88 -0.35
N ALA A 107 14.35 -2.87 -0.63
CA ALA A 107 15.50 -2.69 -1.52
C ALA A 107 15.07 -2.23 -2.93
N ILE A 108 14.02 -2.85 -3.50
CA ILE A 108 13.47 -2.43 -4.80
C ILE A 108 12.91 -1.00 -4.74
N SER A 109 12.19 -0.66 -3.66
CA SER A 109 11.62 0.67 -3.48
C SER A 109 12.70 1.74 -3.35
N GLU A 110 13.79 1.42 -2.68
CA GLU A 110 14.93 2.31 -2.53
C GLU A 110 15.65 2.53 -3.84
N ALA A 111 15.95 1.47 -4.61
CA ALA A 111 16.55 1.65 -5.94
C ALA A 111 15.67 2.48 -6.86
N PHE A 112 14.37 2.20 -6.89
CA PHE A 112 13.43 2.93 -7.74
C PHE A 112 13.25 4.40 -7.33
N ARG A 113 13.14 4.69 -6.02
CA ARG A 113 12.86 6.04 -5.51
C ARG A 113 14.10 6.88 -5.28
N ASN A 114 15.30 6.30 -5.27
CA ASN A 114 16.55 7.06 -5.14
C ASN A 114 17.27 7.25 -6.46
N ASP A 115 16.65 6.88 -7.59
CA ASP A 115 17.16 7.24 -8.92
C ASP A 115 17.12 8.76 -9.09
N ALA A 116 18.26 9.41 -8.79
CA ALA A 116 18.42 10.85 -8.85
C ALA A 116 18.33 11.40 -10.29
N ALA A 117 18.55 10.55 -11.31
CA ALA A 117 18.35 10.92 -12.71
C ALA A 117 16.86 11.02 -13.08
N ASN A 118 15.96 10.46 -12.26
CA ASN A 118 14.53 10.63 -12.38
C ASN A 118 14.08 11.90 -11.65
N GLU A 119 13.78 12.96 -12.41
CA GLU A 119 13.34 14.25 -11.85
C GLU A 119 12.10 14.15 -10.94
N ARG A 120 11.28 13.10 -11.09
CA ARG A 120 10.12 12.87 -10.21
C ARG A 120 10.50 12.40 -8.81
N PHE A 121 11.68 11.81 -8.66
CA PHE A 121 12.15 11.17 -7.43
C PHE A 121 13.38 11.83 -6.81
N SER A 122 14.07 12.74 -7.54
CA SER A 122 15.24 13.47 -7.04
C SER A 122 15.02 14.20 -5.70
N PHE A 123 13.79 14.64 -5.44
CA PHE A 123 13.34 15.23 -4.15
C PHE A 123 12.13 14.51 -3.55
N ARG A 124 11.87 13.24 -3.93
CA ARG A 124 10.75 12.43 -3.42
C ARG A 124 11.16 10.97 -3.19
N SER A 125 12.27 10.78 -2.48
CA SER A 125 12.82 9.45 -2.21
C SER A 125 11.97 8.60 -1.26
N LEU A 126 11.07 9.22 -0.51
CA LEU A 126 10.07 8.56 0.32
C LEU A 126 8.65 8.72 -0.25
N PRO A 127 7.75 7.74 0.00
CA PRO A 127 6.35 7.88 -0.38
C PRO A 127 5.65 8.94 0.49
N GLY A 128 4.67 9.63 -0.08
CA GLY A 128 3.82 10.59 0.64
C GLY A 128 4.18 12.05 0.35
N ARG A 129 4.08 12.88 1.39
CA ARG A 129 4.23 14.35 1.32
C ARG A 129 5.67 14.84 1.34
N ASP A 130 6.64 13.95 1.53
CA ASP A 130 7.98 14.36 1.92
C ASP A 130 8.82 14.79 0.71
N GLY A 131 9.49 15.95 0.85
CA GLY A 131 10.46 16.52 -0.09
C GLY A 131 11.88 15.97 0.12
N THR A 132 11.99 14.69 0.46
CA THR A 132 13.25 14.05 0.85
C THR A 132 14.14 13.86 -0.39
N PRO A 133 15.37 14.38 -0.40
CA PRO A 133 16.31 14.17 -1.50
C PRO A 133 16.61 12.68 -1.73
N ALA A 134 16.86 12.32 -2.98
CA ALA A 134 17.42 11.02 -3.34
C ALA A 134 18.83 10.83 -2.75
N ILE A 135 19.14 9.61 -2.35
CA ILE A 135 20.46 9.19 -1.88
C ILE A 135 21.03 8.22 -2.90
N GLU A 136 21.98 8.66 -3.73
CA GLU A 136 22.52 7.86 -4.85
C GLU A 136 23.03 6.47 -4.42
N GLY A 137 23.68 6.36 -3.27
CA GLY A 137 24.19 5.08 -2.76
C GLY A 137 23.11 4.03 -2.44
N LEU A 138 21.83 4.43 -2.32
CA LEU A 138 20.73 3.48 -2.16
C LEU A 138 20.32 2.81 -3.48
N VAL A 139 20.67 3.40 -4.63
CA VAL A 139 20.46 2.78 -5.95
C VAL A 139 21.37 1.57 -6.10
N GLU A 140 22.65 1.71 -5.77
CA GLU A 140 23.63 0.62 -5.84
C GLU A 140 23.26 -0.55 -4.91
N ARG A 141 22.69 -0.25 -3.74
CA ARG A 141 22.27 -1.27 -2.78
C ARG A 141 21.12 -2.14 -3.28
N GLY A 142 20.24 -1.60 -4.11
CA GLY A 142 19.06 -2.31 -4.60
C GLY A 142 19.21 -3.00 -5.96
N GLN A 143 20.41 -2.95 -6.57
CA GLN A 143 20.79 -3.70 -7.78
C GLN A 143 21.33 -5.09 -7.43
#